data_AF-A0A2V6L8S1-F1
#
_entry.id   AF-A0A2V6L8S1-F1
#
_cell.length_a   1.000
_cell.length_b   1.000
_cell.length_c   1.000
_cell.angle_alpha   90.00
_cell.angle_beta   90.00
_cell.angle_gamma   90.00
#
_symmetry.space_group_name_H-M   'P 1'
#
loop_
_entity.id
_entity.type
_entity.pdbx_description
1 polymer ?
#
loop_
_entity_poly.entity_id
_entity_poly.type
_entity_poly.pdbx_seq_one_letter_code
_entity_poly.pdbx_strand_id
1 'polypeptide(L)'
;MHYWWVNHKQTFRHEFSGGYIWSPKTKRGGALNRFYETLREVAPGDVIFSYETNCYTSPRPDEFGHIGEVWDDIGCRVDVNFAPISSPLRPSDHMQALAPTLPKQYSPINAAGHGYQHVYLASIPRAMALMLAQLISPELLRIVRETRAAEEPAVVDTELRGVSEWEQAETKRILEAKTLSETTRKALIKARVGQGLFRRNLAQFENHCRITGVTYQGHLFASHIKPWRESSNEERLNGENGLLLTPSIDHLFDRGFISFEDNGELIISDIAHKESVRRMGIDINHLVRVGRFSGGQKFFLAHHRRAVFLQAGSIK
;
A
#
# COMPACT_ATOMS: atom_id res chain seq x y z
N MET A 1 -17.55 -3.94 -3.02
CA MET A 1 -16.84 -5.21 -3.26
C MET A 1 -16.60 -5.38 -4.75
N HIS A 2 -15.34 -5.33 -5.15
CA HIS A 2 -14.82 -5.62 -6.47
C HIS A 2 -14.25 -7.04 -6.52
N TYR A 3 -14.01 -7.51 -7.74
CA TYR A 3 -13.44 -8.84 -7.99
C TYR A 3 -12.18 -8.66 -8.80
N TRP A 4 -11.14 -9.36 -8.39
CA TRP A 4 -9.81 -9.24 -8.98
C TRP A 4 -9.29 -10.60 -9.42
N TRP A 5 -8.46 -10.60 -10.44
CA TRP A 5 -7.71 -11.76 -10.89
C TRP A 5 -6.23 -11.43 -10.86
N VAL A 6 -5.44 -12.23 -10.14
CA VAL A 6 -3.99 -12.09 -10.08
C VAL A 6 -3.30 -13.26 -10.77
N ASN A 7 -2.44 -12.96 -11.75
CA ASN A 7 -1.59 -13.93 -12.42
C ASN A 7 -0.27 -14.03 -11.65
N HIS A 8 -0.22 -14.96 -10.69
CA HIS A 8 1.01 -15.31 -10.01
C HIS A 8 1.89 -16.11 -10.97
N LYS A 9 3.00 -15.50 -11.38
CA LYS A 9 4.02 -16.20 -12.17
C LYS A 9 5.05 -16.80 -11.22
N GLN A 10 6.27 -16.28 -11.25
CA GLN A 10 7.43 -16.77 -10.50
C GLN A 10 7.33 -16.48 -8.99
N THR A 11 6.38 -15.65 -8.55
CA THR A 11 6.27 -15.15 -7.18
C THR A 11 5.18 -15.82 -6.34
N PHE A 12 4.41 -16.77 -6.91
CA PHE A 12 3.27 -17.42 -6.22
C PHE A 12 3.63 -17.92 -4.82
N ARG A 13 4.72 -18.68 -4.68
CA ARG A 13 5.11 -19.26 -3.38
C ARG A 13 5.40 -18.18 -2.32
N HIS A 14 6.06 -17.09 -2.71
CA HIS A 14 6.39 -16.00 -1.79
C HIS A 14 5.15 -15.18 -1.40
N GLU A 15 4.29 -14.89 -2.37
CA GLU A 15 3.03 -14.15 -2.19
C GLU A 15 2.00 -14.96 -1.38
N PHE A 16 1.80 -16.23 -1.73
CA PHE A 16 0.85 -17.12 -1.06
C PHE A 16 1.27 -17.43 0.37
N SER A 17 2.55 -17.79 0.60
CA SER A 17 3.04 -18.08 1.96
C SER A 17 3.18 -16.82 2.82
N GLY A 18 3.47 -15.67 2.20
CA GLY A 18 3.56 -14.38 2.87
C GLY A 18 2.22 -13.72 3.12
N GLY A 19 1.13 -14.19 2.51
CA GLY A 19 -0.20 -13.61 2.64
C GLY A 19 -0.31 -12.21 2.03
N TYR A 20 0.30 -11.99 0.85
CA TYR A 20 0.24 -10.69 0.17
C TYR A 20 0.32 -10.84 -1.36
N ILE A 21 -0.12 -9.80 -2.07
CA ILE A 21 0.24 -9.55 -3.48
C ILE A 21 1.06 -8.26 -3.57
N TRP A 22 1.97 -8.17 -4.53
CA TRP A 22 2.88 -7.04 -4.67
C TRP A 22 3.22 -6.74 -6.11
N SER A 23 3.23 -5.44 -6.49
CA SER A 23 3.80 -5.00 -7.77
C SER A 23 4.62 -3.72 -7.61
N PRO A 24 5.54 -3.42 -8.55
CA PRO A 24 6.28 -2.16 -8.53
C PRO A 24 5.33 -1.00 -8.85
N LYS A 25 5.69 0.23 -8.44
CA LYS A 25 4.87 1.43 -8.71
C LYS A 25 4.93 1.88 -10.18
N THR A 26 6.01 1.55 -10.88
CA THR A 26 6.27 1.92 -12.29
C THR A 26 6.90 0.76 -13.06
N LYS A 27 6.85 0.81 -14.41
CA LYS A 27 7.74 -0.03 -15.24
C LYS A 27 9.16 0.54 -15.22
N ARG A 28 10.13 -0.30 -15.61
CA ARG A 28 11.50 0.13 -15.92
C ARG A 28 11.48 1.33 -16.88
N GLY A 29 12.05 2.46 -16.44
CA GLY A 29 12.04 3.72 -17.18
C GLY A 29 10.95 4.72 -16.79
N GLY A 30 10.20 4.47 -15.71
CA GLY A 30 9.25 5.44 -15.13
C GLY A 30 7.89 5.53 -15.82
N ALA A 31 7.64 4.70 -16.83
CA ALA A 31 6.33 4.63 -17.50
C ALA A 31 5.27 4.00 -16.58
N LEU A 32 4.10 4.64 -16.50
CA LEU A 32 2.94 4.12 -15.77
C LEU A 32 2.45 2.82 -16.41
N ASN A 33 2.02 1.88 -15.57
CA ASN A 33 1.41 0.63 -16.00
C ASN A 33 0.04 0.51 -15.33
N ARG A 34 -1.01 0.52 -16.13
CA ARG A 34 -2.41 0.44 -15.66
C ARG A 34 -2.63 -0.72 -14.70
N PHE A 35 -1.99 -1.88 -14.92
CA PHE A 35 -2.11 -3.07 -14.08
C PHE A 35 -1.41 -2.98 -12.72
N TYR A 36 -0.48 -2.02 -12.54
CA TYR A 36 0.17 -1.75 -11.25
C TYR A 36 -0.59 -0.70 -10.45
N GLU A 37 -1.22 0.26 -11.14
CA GLU A 37 -2.16 1.19 -10.51
C GLU A 37 -3.37 0.47 -9.92
N THR A 38 -3.80 -0.63 -10.56
CA THR A 38 -4.92 -1.48 -10.11
C THR A 38 -4.77 -2.01 -8.68
N LEU A 39 -3.54 -2.22 -8.19
CA LEU A 39 -3.33 -2.63 -6.78
C LEU A 39 -3.78 -1.58 -5.77
N ARG A 40 -3.72 -0.29 -6.14
CA ARG A 40 -4.19 0.80 -5.28
C ARG A 40 -5.71 0.86 -5.20
N GLU A 41 -6.40 0.19 -6.12
CA GLU A 41 -7.86 0.14 -6.19
C GLU A 41 -8.45 -1.02 -5.37
N VAL A 42 -7.62 -1.96 -4.93
CA VAL A 42 -8.08 -3.10 -4.12
C VAL A 42 -8.50 -2.60 -2.75
N ALA A 43 -9.74 -2.89 -2.37
CA ALA A 43 -10.30 -2.53 -1.08
C ALA A 43 -10.45 -3.77 -0.16
N PRO A 44 -10.37 -3.60 1.16
CA PRO A 44 -10.74 -4.65 2.11
C PRO A 44 -12.13 -5.22 1.81
N GLY A 45 -12.23 -6.55 1.83
CA GLY A 45 -13.46 -7.27 1.51
C GLY A 45 -13.60 -7.64 0.02
N ASP A 46 -12.74 -7.14 -0.87
CA ASP A 46 -12.70 -7.59 -2.25
C ASP A 46 -12.24 -9.06 -2.37
N VAL A 47 -12.73 -9.75 -3.40
CA VAL A 47 -12.39 -11.15 -3.66
C VAL A 47 -11.34 -11.22 -4.76
N ILE A 48 -10.22 -11.89 -4.48
CA ILE A 48 -9.10 -12.06 -5.40
C ILE A 48 -8.99 -13.53 -5.81
N PHE A 49 -9.08 -13.79 -7.11
CA PHE A 49 -8.82 -15.10 -7.70
C PHE A 49 -7.34 -15.24 -8.04
N SER A 50 -6.66 -16.16 -7.36
CA SER A 50 -5.26 -16.51 -7.57
C SER A 50 -5.09 -17.48 -8.74
N TYR A 51 -4.36 -17.09 -9.78
CA TYR A 51 -4.04 -17.94 -10.93
C TYR A 51 -2.54 -18.17 -11.07
N GLU A 52 -2.12 -19.43 -11.20
CA GLU A 52 -0.74 -19.83 -11.44
C GLU A 52 -0.69 -20.87 -12.58
N THR A 53 0.29 -20.76 -13.48
CA THR A 53 0.56 -21.77 -14.52
C THR A 53 1.85 -22.54 -14.19
N ASN A 54 1.74 -23.86 -14.01
CA ASN A 54 2.82 -24.83 -13.77
C ASN A 54 3.60 -24.66 -12.46
N CYS A 55 3.07 -25.22 -11.37
CA CYS A 55 3.82 -25.48 -10.14
C CYS A 55 4.47 -26.87 -10.21
N TYR A 56 5.81 -26.94 -10.24
CA TYR A 56 6.56 -28.19 -10.00
C TYR A 56 7.48 -28.05 -8.80
N THR A 57 7.69 -29.15 -8.08
CA THR A 57 8.60 -29.22 -6.94
C THR A 57 10.04 -29.09 -7.44
N SER A 58 10.75 -28.07 -6.96
CA SER A 58 12.18 -27.87 -7.25
C SER A 58 12.81 -27.21 -6.02
N PRO A 59 13.97 -27.70 -5.52
CA PRO A 59 14.76 -26.95 -4.57
C PRO A 59 15.16 -25.61 -5.18
N ARG A 60 15.32 -24.57 -4.35
CA ARG A 60 15.73 -23.23 -4.80
C ARG A 60 16.98 -23.36 -5.68
N PRO A 61 16.92 -23.10 -6.99
CA PRO A 61 18.12 -23.14 -7.83
C PRO A 61 19.05 -22.01 -7.37
N ASP A 62 20.34 -22.31 -7.19
CA ASP A 62 21.33 -21.35 -6.68
C ASP A 62 21.48 -20.10 -7.59
N GLU A 63 20.97 -20.19 -8.81
CA GLU A 63 20.87 -19.13 -9.81
C GLU A 63 19.81 -18.05 -9.48
N PHE A 64 18.95 -18.28 -8.48
CA PHE A 64 17.89 -17.33 -8.06
C PHE A 64 18.36 -16.21 -7.13
N GLY A 65 19.68 -16.06 -6.92
CA GLY A 65 20.23 -14.93 -6.14
C GLY A 65 19.82 -13.53 -6.61
N HIS A 66 19.24 -13.42 -7.83
CA HIS A 66 18.93 -12.15 -8.49
C HIS A 66 17.52 -12.07 -9.13
N ILE A 67 16.67 -13.10 -9.01
CA ILE A 67 15.31 -13.08 -9.61
C ILE A 67 14.36 -12.34 -8.65
N GLY A 68 14.51 -11.02 -8.68
CA GLY A 68 13.87 -10.02 -7.83
C GLY A 68 14.47 -8.63 -8.07
N GLU A 69 15.72 -8.57 -8.57
CA GLU A 69 16.44 -7.33 -8.91
C GLU A 69 15.96 -6.64 -10.19
N VAL A 70 14.95 -7.20 -10.88
CA VAL A 70 14.41 -6.62 -12.13
C VAL A 70 13.26 -5.64 -11.85
N TRP A 71 12.85 -5.50 -10.59
CA TRP A 71 11.73 -4.66 -10.18
C TRP A 71 12.29 -3.46 -9.41
N ASP A 72 11.66 -2.29 -9.53
CA ASP A 72 12.00 -1.15 -8.68
C ASP A 72 11.87 -1.59 -7.20
N ASP A 73 12.86 -1.22 -6.36
CA ASP A 73 12.93 -1.59 -4.93
C ASP A 73 11.70 -1.13 -4.10
N ILE A 74 10.81 -0.32 -4.69
CA ILE A 74 9.61 0.26 -4.05
C ILE A 74 8.36 -0.05 -4.88
N GLY A 75 7.39 -0.71 -4.24
CA GLY A 75 6.13 -1.15 -4.86
C GLY A 75 4.90 -0.99 -3.98
N CYS A 76 3.73 -1.38 -4.50
CA CYS A 76 2.47 -1.46 -3.78
C CYS A 76 2.26 -2.90 -3.29
N ARG A 77 1.99 -3.06 -1.99
CA ARG A 77 1.63 -4.34 -1.35
C ARG A 77 0.17 -4.30 -0.93
N VAL A 78 -0.56 -5.38 -1.14
CA VAL A 78 -1.89 -5.62 -0.56
C VAL A 78 -1.80 -6.92 0.23
N ASP A 79 -2.10 -6.88 1.52
CA ASP A 79 -2.17 -8.09 2.33
C ASP A 79 -3.46 -8.87 1.99
N VAL A 80 -3.30 -10.16 1.74
CA VAL A 80 -4.36 -11.04 1.23
C VAL A 80 -4.42 -12.29 2.10
N ASN A 81 -5.61 -12.59 2.62
CA ASN A 81 -5.87 -13.85 3.30
C ASN A 81 -6.17 -14.95 2.27
N PHE A 82 -5.13 -15.63 1.78
CA PHE A 82 -5.30 -16.71 0.81
C PHE A 82 -5.94 -17.95 1.44
N ALA A 83 -7.04 -18.41 0.84
CA ALA A 83 -7.66 -19.69 1.17
C ALA A 83 -7.36 -20.71 0.05
N PRO A 84 -6.63 -21.82 0.32
CA PRO A 84 -6.41 -22.85 -0.67
C PRO A 84 -7.73 -23.52 -1.07
N ILE A 85 -7.92 -23.76 -2.36
CA ILE A 85 -9.07 -24.52 -2.87
C ILE A 85 -8.67 -25.98 -3.10
N SER A 86 -9.53 -26.90 -2.69
CA SER A 86 -9.24 -28.35 -2.75
C SER A 86 -9.22 -28.91 -4.17
N SER A 87 -9.90 -28.24 -5.12
CA SER A 87 -9.92 -28.62 -6.54
C SER A 87 -9.57 -27.39 -7.39
N PRO A 88 -8.30 -27.23 -7.81
CA PRO A 88 -7.89 -26.13 -8.65
C PRO A 88 -8.58 -26.16 -10.02
N LEU A 89 -9.21 -25.05 -10.39
CA LEU A 89 -9.85 -24.88 -11.68
C LEU A 89 -8.80 -24.59 -12.77
N ARG A 90 -8.88 -25.29 -13.90
CA ARG A 90 -8.12 -24.96 -15.12
C ARG A 90 -9.00 -24.17 -16.08
N PRO A 91 -8.83 -22.84 -16.24
CA PRO A 91 -9.74 -22.03 -17.05
C PRO A 91 -9.86 -22.48 -18.50
N SER A 92 -8.77 -23.00 -19.08
CA SER A 92 -8.73 -23.61 -20.42
C SER A 92 -9.81 -24.67 -20.64
N ASP A 93 -10.13 -25.45 -19.59
CA ASP A 93 -11.04 -26.58 -19.68
C ASP A 93 -12.52 -26.14 -19.59
N HIS A 94 -12.75 -24.87 -19.24
CA HIS A 94 -14.07 -24.29 -18.99
C HIS A 94 -14.37 -23.04 -19.83
N MET A 95 -13.63 -22.85 -20.94
CA MET A 95 -13.78 -21.65 -21.78
C MET A 95 -15.16 -21.50 -22.40
N GLN A 96 -15.90 -22.59 -22.61
CA GLN A 96 -17.30 -22.52 -23.08
C GLN A 96 -18.19 -21.71 -22.11
N ALA A 97 -17.95 -21.84 -20.81
CA ALA A 97 -18.70 -21.12 -19.78
C ALA A 97 -18.09 -19.74 -19.48
N LEU A 98 -16.77 -19.61 -19.53
CA LEU A 98 -16.06 -18.38 -19.17
C LEU A 98 -16.01 -17.34 -20.28
N ALA A 99 -15.88 -17.74 -21.55
CA ALA A 99 -15.69 -16.81 -22.68
C ALA A 99 -16.75 -15.69 -22.76
N PRO A 100 -18.06 -15.94 -22.54
CA PRO A 100 -19.08 -14.89 -22.59
C PRO A 100 -18.96 -13.86 -21.44
N THR A 101 -18.25 -14.21 -20.38
CA THR A 101 -18.12 -13.37 -19.17
C THR A 101 -16.83 -12.54 -19.14
N LEU A 102 -15.90 -12.80 -20.06
CA LEU A 102 -14.62 -12.08 -20.12
C LEU A 102 -14.84 -10.58 -20.38
N PRO A 103 -14.06 -9.71 -19.71
CA PRO A 103 -14.14 -8.28 -19.99
C PRO A 103 -13.62 -7.99 -21.41
N LYS A 104 -14.27 -7.04 -22.08
CA LYS A 104 -13.91 -6.63 -23.46
C LYS A 104 -12.53 -5.96 -23.55
N GLN A 105 -12.06 -5.37 -22.45
CA GLN A 105 -10.74 -4.76 -22.32
C GLN A 105 -10.08 -5.29 -21.04
N TYR A 106 -8.75 -5.40 -21.05
CA TYR A 106 -7.95 -5.80 -19.88
C TYR A 106 -8.31 -7.19 -19.31
N SER A 107 -8.75 -8.13 -20.17
CA SER A 107 -9.02 -9.51 -19.75
C SER A 107 -7.77 -10.17 -19.15
N PRO A 108 -7.90 -10.88 -18.01
CA PRO A 108 -6.77 -11.56 -17.38
C PRO A 108 -6.28 -12.77 -18.17
N ILE A 109 -7.18 -13.40 -18.93
CA ILE A 109 -6.92 -14.60 -19.74
C ILE A 109 -7.32 -14.37 -21.20
N ASN A 110 -6.68 -15.10 -22.10
CA ASN A 110 -6.98 -15.08 -23.53
C ASN A 110 -8.16 -16.03 -23.87
N ALA A 111 -8.56 -16.04 -25.15
CA ALA A 111 -9.66 -16.89 -25.64
C ALA A 111 -9.39 -18.41 -25.51
N ALA A 112 -8.15 -18.82 -25.29
CA ALA A 112 -7.77 -20.21 -25.02
C ALA A 112 -7.74 -20.53 -23.51
N GLY A 113 -8.04 -19.57 -22.64
CA GLY A 113 -8.03 -19.73 -21.18
C GLY A 113 -6.66 -19.62 -20.52
N HIS A 114 -5.66 -19.13 -21.25
CA HIS A 114 -4.32 -18.89 -20.70
C HIS A 114 -4.16 -17.44 -20.21
N GLY A 115 -3.59 -17.27 -19.02
CA GLY A 115 -3.27 -15.95 -18.46
C GLY A 115 -2.28 -15.16 -19.33
N TYR A 116 -2.54 -13.86 -19.50
CA TYR A 116 -1.63 -12.98 -20.22
C TYR A 116 -0.39 -12.66 -19.40
N GLN A 117 0.78 -12.80 -20.02
CA GLN A 117 2.06 -12.54 -19.34
C GLN A 117 2.26 -11.08 -18.91
N HIS A 118 1.63 -10.11 -19.58
CA HIS A 118 1.80 -8.70 -19.24
C HIS A 118 0.78 -8.20 -18.20
N VAL A 119 -0.16 -9.06 -17.78
CA VAL A 119 -1.20 -8.75 -16.81
C VAL A 119 -0.81 -9.36 -15.48
N TYR A 120 -0.54 -8.53 -14.47
CA TYR A 120 -0.32 -8.99 -13.10
C TYR A 120 -1.64 -9.06 -12.33
N LEU A 121 -2.35 -7.93 -12.22
CA LEU A 121 -3.66 -7.83 -11.59
C LEU A 121 -4.67 -7.25 -12.59
N ALA A 122 -5.87 -7.82 -12.68
CA ALA A 122 -6.96 -7.29 -13.50
C ALA A 122 -8.28 -7.27 -12.72
N SER A 123 -9.06 -6.20 -12.89
CA SER A 123 -10.46 -6.17 -12.47
C SER A 123 -11.27 -7.14 -13.34
N ILE A 124 -12.09 -7.99 -12.71
CA ILE A 124 -12.98 -8.90 -13.44
C ILE A 124 -14.45 -8.55 -13.21
N PRO A 125 -15.31 -8.65 -14.25
CA PRO A 125 -16.73 -8.43 -14.08
C PRO A 125 -17.34 -9.43 -13.09
N ARG A 126 -18.36 -8.99 -12.35
CA ARG A 126 -19.09 -9.87 -11.42
C ARG A 126 -19.64 -11.14 -12.09
N ALA A 127 -20.05 -11.05 -13.35
CA ALA A 127 -20.51 -12.21 -14.12
C ALA A 127 -19.41 -13.29 -14.23
N MET A 128 -18.16 -12.87 -14.46
CA MET A 128 -17.01 -13.76 -14.50
C MET A 128 -16.72 -14.33 -13.10
N ALA A 129 -16.73 -13.50 -12.06
CA ALA A 129 -16.50 -13.94 -10.68
C ALA A 129 -17.54 -14.98 -10.21
N LEU A 130 -18.82 -14.78 -10.55
CA LEU A 130 -19.88 -15.75 -10.28
C LEU A 130 -19.67 -17.07 -11.02
N MET A 131 -19.26 -17.01 -12.28
CA MET A 131 -18.98 -18.19 -13.09
C MET A 131 -17.80 -18.99 -12.51
N LEU A 132 -16.71 -18.31 -12.16
CA LEU A 132 -15.56 -18.92 -11.50
C LEU A 132 -15.95 -19.54 -10.15
N ALA A 133 -16.69 -18.80 -9.33
CA ALA A 133 -17.14 -19.30 -8.03
C ALA A 133 -18.01 -20.56 -8.18
N GLN A 134 -18.92 -20.57 -9.16
CA GLN A 134 -19.77 -21.73 -9.46
C GLN A 134 -18.95 -22.95 -9.91
N LEU A 135 -17.87 -22.75 -10.67
CA LEU A 135 -17.00 -23.83 -11.14
C LEU A 135 -16.03 -24.34 -10.05
N ILE A 136 -15.68 -23.50 -9.07
CA ILE A 136 -14.72 -23.82 -8.00
C ILE A 136 -15.43 -24.51 -6.82
N SER A 137 -16.39 -23.86 -6.18
CA SER A 137 -17.11 -24.47 -5.05
C SER A 137 -18.43 -23.76 -4.68
N PRO A 138 -19.41 -24.49 -4.13
CA PRO A 138 -20.65 -23.91 -3.59
C PRO A 138 -20.40 -22.86 -2.50
N GLU A 139 -19.37 -23.05 -1.66
CA GLU A 139 -19.01 -22.12 -0.59
C GLU A 139 -18.54 -20.77 -1.15
N LEU A 140 -17.68 -20.79 -2.17
CA LEU A 140 -17.22 -19.57 -2.83
C LEU A 140 -18.38 -18.88 -3.55
N LEU A 141 -19.26 -19.66 -4.20
CA LEU A 141 -20.45 -19.12 -4.84
C LEU A 141 -21.38 -18.43 -3.83
N ARG A 142 -21.53 -19.00 -2.63
CA ARG A 142 -22.28 -18.38 -1.52
C ARG A 142 -21.64 -17.06 -1.10
N ILE A 143 -20.32 -17.03 -0.88
CA ILE A 143 -19.58 -15.80 -0.52
C ILE A 143 -19.81 -14.71 -1.57
N VAL A 144 -19.69 -15.02 -2.86
CA VAL A 144 -19.87 -14.06 -3.97
C VAL A 144 -21.34 -13.61 -4.16
N ARG A 145 -22.31 -14.44 -3.74
CA ARG A 145 -23.75 -14.15 -3.82
C ARG A 145 -24.28 -13.35 -2.63
N GLU A 146 -23.88 -13.70 -1.40
CA GLU A 146 -24.45 -13.18 -0.15
C GLU A 146 -23.87 -11.84 0.31
N THR A 147 -22.75 -11.39 -0.25
CA THR A 147 -22.12 -10.08 0.04
C THR A 147 -22.93 -8.87 -0.44
N ARG A 148 -24.22 -9.03 -0.71
CA ARG A 148 -25.18 -7.95 -0.90
C ARG A 148 -25.65 -7.31 0.41
N ALA A 149 -25.38 -7.92 1.58
CA ALA A 149 -26.13 -7.63 2.81
C ALA A 149 -25.30 -7.28 4.07
N ALA A 150 -23.97 -7.20 4.00
CA ALA A 150 -23.14 -6.82 5.15
C ALA A 150 -22.19 -5.69 4.75
N GLU A 151 -22.69 -4.45 4.78
CA GLU A 151 -21.84 -3.26 4.96
C GLU A 151 -21.43 -3.19 6.44
N GLU A 152 -20.70 -4.18 6.94
CA GLU A 152 -19.81 -3.91 8.06
C GLU A 152 -18.52 -3.38 7.44
N PRO A 153 -18.06 -2.17 7.81
CA PRO A 153 -16.78 -1.69 7.33
C PRO A 153 -15.74 -2.72 7.78
N ALA A 154 -15.18 -3.43 6.79
CA ALA A 154 -14.10 -4.36 7.01
C ALA A 154 -13.05 -3.63 7.85
N VAL A 155 -12.80 -4.15 9.05
CA VAL A 155 -11.70 -3.70 9.90
C VAL A 155 -10.46 -3.88 9.03
N VAL A 156 -9.94 -2.78 8.48
CA VAL A 156 -8.63 -2.75 7.86
C VAL A 156 -7.72 -3.27 8.95
N ASP A 157 -7.14 -4.45 8.78
CA ASP A 157 -6.16 -4.94 9.73
C ASP A 157 -5.01 -3.94 9.70
N THR A 158 -4.99 -3.07 10.69
CA THR A 158 -4.19 -1.84 10.71
C THR A 158 -2.71 -2.08 10.96
N GLU A 159 -2.29 -3.33 11.08
CA GLU A 159 -0.90 -3.70 11.01
C GLU A 159 -0.48 -3.76 9.54
N LEU A 160 0.08 -2.66 9.03
CA LEU A 160 0.79 -2.64 7.75
C LEU A 160 2.07 -3.51 7.90
N ARG A 161 1.92 -4.84 7.91
CA ARG A 161 2.98 -5.80 8.24
C ARG A 161 4.20 -5.60 7.34
N GLY A 162 3.97 -5.39 6.04
CA GLY A 162 5.06 -5.11 5.09
C GLY A 162 5.82 -3.82 5.39
N VAL A 163 5.16 -2.78 5.92
CA VAL A 163 5.84 -1.54 6.35
C VAL A 163 6.71 -1.82 7.58
N SER A 164 6.18 -2.54 8.57
CA SER A 164 6.93 -2.91 9.78
C SER A 164 8.15 -3.77 9.46
N GLU A 165 7.99 -4.78 8.59
CA GLU A 165 9.06 -5.66 8.11
C GLU A 165 10.16 -4.87 7.40
N TRP A 166 9.79 -3.96 6.50
CA TRP A 166 10.75 -3.12 5.79
C TRP A 166 11.54 -2.23 6.75
N GLU A 167 10.85 -1.56 7.67
CA GLU A 167 11.53 -0.71 8.65
C GLU A 167 12.45 -1.49 9.60
N GLN A 168 12.09 -2.72 9.96
CA GLN A 168 12.95 -3.60 10.76
C GLN A 168 14.19 -4.02 9.97
N ALA A 169 14.03 -4.41 8.70
CA ALA A 169 15.16 -4.77 7.83
C ALA A 169 16.11 -3.59 7.64
N GLU A 170 15.58 -2.39 7.42
CA GLU A 170 16.39 -1.18 7.26
C GLU A 170 17.06 -0.76 8.58
N THR A 171 16.37 -0.90 9.72
CA THR A 171 16.98 -0.69 11.05
C THR A 171 18.18 -1.62 11.25
N LYS A 172 18.03 -2.91 10.90
CA LYS A 172 19.10 -3.91 10.97
C LYS A 172 20.27 -3.53 10.04
N ARG A 173 19.98 -3.14 8.81
CA ARG A 173 20.99 -2.68 7.84
C ARG A 173 21.80 -1.50 8.38
N ILE A 174 21.14 -0.51 8.98
CA ILE A 174 21.81 0.65 9.60
C ILE A 174 22.68 0.21 10.77
N LEU A 175 22.21 -0.69 11.64
CA LEU A 175 22.98 -1.22 12.76
C LEU A 175 24.27 -1.92 12.32
N GLU A 176 24.19 -2.70 11.24
CA GLU A 176 25.30 -3.51 10.72
C GLU A 176 26.24 -2.72 9.79
N ALA A 177 25.85 -1.52 9.35
CA ALA A 177 26.65 -0.67 8.47
C ALA A 177 27.95 -0.21 9.15
N LYS A 178 29.08 -0.79 8.75
CA LYS A 178 30.43 -0.45 9.26
C LYS A 178 30.93 0.91 8.77
N THR A 179 30.38 1.42 7.67
CA THR A 179 30.70 2.74 7.11
C THR A 179 30.16 3.90 7.94
N LEU A 180 29.19 3.64 8.82
CA LEU A 180 28.58 4.63 9.70
C LEU A 180 29.19 4.58 11.09
N SER A 181 29.45 5.75 11.67
CA SER A 181 29.85 5.84 13.08
C SER A 181 28.72 5.33 13.99
N GLU A 182 29.08 4.84 15.17
CA GLU A 182 28.09 4.37 16.15
C GLU A 182 27.08 5.47 16.53
N THR A 183 27.56 6.70 16.68
CA THR A 183 26.72 7.87 16.96
C THR A 183 25.73 8.14 15.84
N THR A 184 26.17 8.03 14.58
CA THR A 184 25.30 8.19 13.41
C THR A 184 24.24 7.09 13.35
N ARG A 185 24.61 5.83 13.58
CA ARG A 185 23.65 4.71 13.62
C ARG A 185 22.58 4.93 14.69
N LYS A 186 23.00 5.29 15.92
CA LYS A 186 22.07 5.61 17.02
C LYS A 186 21.14 6.79 16.68
N ALA A 187 21.65 7.82 16.01
CA ALA A 187 20.85 8.97 15.59
C ALA A 187 19.78 8.58 14.56
N LEU A 188 20.15 7.79 13.54
CA LEU A 188 19.22 7.32 12.50
C LEU A 188 18.10 6.42 13.05
N ILE A 189 18.43 5.55 14.00
CA ILE A 189 17.46 4.66 14.65
C ILE A 189 16.51 5.47 15.56
N LYS A 190 17.04 6.42 16.34
CA LYS A 190 16.19 7.33 17.13
C LYS A 190 15.29 8.19 16.26
N ALA A 191 15.75 8.58 15.08
CA ALA A 191 14.93 9.34 14.14
C ALA A 191 13.68 8.56 13.72
N ARG A 192 13.77 7.23 13.52
CA ARG A 192 12.62 6.39 13.16
C ARG A 192 11.43 6.54 14.11
N VAL A 193 11.69 6.67 15.41
CA VAL A 193 10.65 6.85 16.44
C VAL A 193 10.41 8.32 16.79
N GLY A 194 10.83 9.25 15.93
CA GLY A 194 10.62 10.69 16.12
C GLY A 194 11.42 11.29 17.27
N GLN A 195 12.60 10.75 17.59
CA GLN A 195 13.42 11.14 18.74
C GLN A 195 14.83 11.59 18.37
N GLY A 196 15.56 12.08 19.37
CA GLY A 196 16.98 12.40 19.25
C GLY A 196 17.26 13.61 18.37
N LEU A 197 18.24 13.48 17.48
CA LEU A 197 18.70 14.60 16.64
C LEU A 197 17.60 15.10 15.70
N PHE A 198 16.84 14.20 15.09
CA PHE A 198 15.72 14.55 14.19
C PHE A 198 14.71 15.46 14.89
N ARG A 199 14.24 15.08 16.09
CA ARG A 199 13.28 15.91 16.85
C ARG A 199 13.83 17.30 17.19
N ARG A 200 15.11 17.41 17.52
CA ARG A 200 15.76 18.70 17.78
C ARG A 200 15.85 19.56 16.53
N ASN A 201 16.10 18.97 15.37
CA ASN A 201 16.13 19.67 14.10
C ASN A 201 14.72 20.14 13.70
N LEU A 202 13.71 19.27 13.88
CA LEU A 202 12.30 19.58 13.62
C LEU A 202 11.80 20.76 14.44
N ALA A 203 12.22 20.89 15.71
CA ALA A 203 11.82 21.97 16.59
C ALA A 203 12.22 23.38 16.10
N GLN A 204 13.11 23.48 15.11
CA GLN A 204 13.47 24.75 14.46
C GLN A 204 12.44 25.21 13.42
N PHE A 205 11.58 24.29 12.95
CA PHE A 205 10.56 24.54 11.93
C PHE A 205 9.14 24.41 12.47
N GLU A 206 8.95 23.55 13.47
CA GLU A 206 7.65 23.22 14.06
C GLU A 206 7.68 23.41 15.58
N ASN A 207 6.65 24.04 16.14
CA ASN A 207 6.53 24.26 17.59
C ASN A 207 5.20 23.80 18.20
N HIS A 208 4.22 23.39 17.38
CA HIS A 208 2.92 22.91 17.81
C HIS A 208 2.33 21.94 16.79
N CYS A 209 1.25 21.25 17.15
CA CYS A 209 0.48 20.48 16.19
C CYS A 209 -0.21 21.39 15.17
N ARG A 210 0.12 21.21 13.89
CA ARG A 210 -0.44 21.97 12.76
C ARG A 210 -1.97 21.97 12.69
N ILE A 211 -2.63 20.90 13.15
CA ILE A 211 -4.09 20.79 13.13
C ILE A 211 -4.71 21.19 14.48
N THR A 212 -4.26 20.59 15.59
CA THR A 212 -4.94 20.76 16.89
C THR A 212 -4.43 21.94 17.70
N GLY A 213 -3.31 22.57 17.31
CA GLY A 213 -2.73 23.69 18.04
C GLY A 213 -1.97 23.28 19.32
N VAL A 214 -1.93 22.00 19.68
CA VAL A 214 -1.26 21.53 20.91
C VAL A 214 0.22 21.88 20.88
N THR A 215 0.70 22.59 21.90
CA THR A 215 2.11 23.04 22.03
C THR A 215 2.92 22.20 23.01
N TYR A 216 2.26 21.50 23.93
CA TYR A 216 2.96 20.69 24.93
C TYR A 216 3.66 19.49 24.27
N GLN A 217 4.99 19.52 24.31
CA GLN A 217 5.84 18.60 23.56
C GLN A 217 5.61 17.11 23.90
N GLY A 218 5.22 16.79 25.14
CA GLY A 218 4.93 15.42 25.55
C GLY A 218 3.69 14.80 24.89
N HIS A 219 2.85 15.60 24.23
CA HIS A 219 1.70 15.13 23.46
C HIS A 219 1.94 15.12 21.95
N LEU A 220 3.15 15.49 21.50
CA LEU A 220 3.47 15.65 20.09
C LEU A 220 4.44 14.57 19.62
N PHE A 221 4.05 13.88 18.56
CA PHE A 221 4.89 12.98 17.78
C PHE A 221 5.64 13.80 16.73
N ALA A 222 6.91 13.46 16.51
CA ALA A 222 7.69 14.01 15.41
C ALA A 222 7.53 13.04 14.23
N SER A 223 6.56 13.34 13.38
CA SER A 223 6.18 12.52 12.22
C SER A 223 7.03 12.89 11.03
N HIS A 224 7.53 11.91 10.27
CA HIS A 224 8.23 12.19 9.01
C HIS A 224 7.23 12.50 7.89
N ILE A 225 7.54 13.50 7.04
CA ILE A 225 6.69 13.80 5.87
C ILE A 225 6.93 12.78 4.76
N LYS A 226 8.19 12.60 4.35
CA LYS A 226 8.62 11.48 3.53
C LYS A 226 8.98 10.33 4.49
N PRO A 227 8.34 9.15 4.39
CA PRO A 227 8.54 8.07 5.34
C PRO A 227 10.01 7.74 5.58
N TRP A 228 10.37 7.42 6.83
CA TRP A 228 11.75 7.12 7.23
C TRP A 228 12.39 6.00 6.39
N ARG A 229 11.60 4.97 6.05
CA ARG A 229 12.02 3.82 5.22
C ARG A 229 12.36 4.19 3.78
N GLU A 230 11.75 5.24 3.23
CA GLU A 230 11.98 5.74 1.88
C GLU A 230 13.02 6.89 1.83
N SER A 231 13.48 7.34 3.00
CA SER A 231 14.35 8.50 3.14
C SER A 231 15.83 8.11 3.16
N SER A 232 16.69 8.95 2.59
CA SER A 232 18.15 8.88 2.77
C SER A 232 18.55 9.17 4.21
N ASN A 233 19.81 8.89 4.59
CA ASN A 233 20.29 9.18 5.94
C ASN A 233 20.24 10.68 6.28
N GLU A 234 20.47 11.54 5.29
CA GLU A 234 20.36 12.99 5.42
C GLU A 234 18.89 13.40 5.61
N GLU A 235 17.98 12.87 4.79
CA GLU A 235 16.54 13.14 4.89
C GLU A 235 15.93 12.63 6.20
N ARG A 236 16.41 11.50 6.74
CA ARG A 236 15.97 10.94 8.04
C ARG A 236 16.24 11.87 9.21
N LEU A 237 17.29 12.71 9.11
CA LEU A 237 17.70 13.66 10.15
C LEU A 237 17.31 15.10 9.83
N ASN A 238 16.76 15.37 8.65
CA ASN A 238 16.37 16.71 8.22
C ASN A 238 15.10 17.17 8.96
N GLY A 239 15.18 18.32 9.64
CA GLY A 239 14.05 18.90 10.37
C GLY A 239 12.90 19.36 9.48
N GLU A 240 13.16 19.70 8.20
CA GLU A 240 12.11 20.01 7.23
C GLU A 240 11.36 18.76 6.73
N ASN A 241 11.91 17.56 6.96
CA ASN A 241 11.22 16.29 6.66
C ASN A 241 10.33 15.83 7.83
N GLY A 242 9.70 16.76 8.54
CA GLY A 242 8.82 16.39 9.63
C GLY A 242 7.76 17.42 9.98
N LEU A 243 6.77 16.93 10.71
CA LEU A 243 5.70 17.71 11.33
C LEU A 243 5.55 17.28 12.79
N LEU A 244 5.20 18.23 13.66
CA LEU A 244 4.72 17.90 15.00
C LEU A 244 3.23 17.64 14.93
N LEU A 245 2.77 16.46 15.36
CA LEU A 245 1.37 16.05 15.28
C LEU A 245 0.93 15.40 16.59
N THR A 246 -0.35 15.58 16.98
CA THR A 246 -0.94 14.78 18.07
C THR A 246 -1.17 13.33 17.59
N PRO A 247 -1.27 12.33 18.49
CA PRO A 247 -1.32 10.92 18.11
C PRO A 247 -2.41 10.57 17.08
N SER A 248 -3.60 11.15 17.22
CA SER A 248 -4.70 10.93 16.27
C SER A 248 -4.39 11.49 14.88
N ILE A 249 -3.73 12.64 14.81
CA ILE A 249 -3.41 13.31 13.54
C ILE A 249 -2.21 12.65 12.88
N ASP A 250 -1.20 12.27 13.67
CA ASP A 250 -0.05 11.49 13.22
C ASP A 250 -0.51 10.20 12.54
N HIS A 251 -1.42 9.46 13.19
CA HIS A 251 -2.04 8.26 12.62
C HIS A 251 -2.72 8.51 11.27
N LEU A 252 -3.50 9.59 11.16
CA LEU A 252 -4.20 9.92 9.92
C LEU A 252 -3.22 10.32 8.81
N PHE A 253 -2.16 11.03 9.16
CA PHE A 253 -1.16 11.52 8.21
C PHE A 253 -0.23 10.40 7.73
N ASP A 254 0.40 9.66 8.64
CA ASP A 254 1.34 8.57 8.32
C ASP A 254 0.70 7.47 7.47
N ARG A 255 -0.61 7.24 7.65
CA ARG A 255 -1.38 6.28 6.86
C ARG A 255 -1.98 6.86 5.59
N GLY A 256 -1.75 8.14 5.30
CA GLY A 256 -2.21 8.78 4.08
C GLY A 256 -3.72 9.07 4.03
N PHE A 257 -4.44 9.01 5.15
CA PHE A 257 -5.84 9.44 5.21
C PHE A 257 -5.99 10.96 5.10
N ILE A 258 -4.94 11.70 5.48
CA ILE A 258 -4.84 13.14 5.25
C ILE A 258 -3.48 13.50 4.65
N SER A 259 -3.40 14.66 4.03
CA SER A 259 -2.16 15.28 3.57
C SER A 259 -2.33 16.80 3.56
N PHE A 260 -1.33 17.55 3.10
CA PHE A 260 -1.42 19.00 2.94
C PHE A 260 -0.99 19.44 1.55
N GLU A 261 -1.66 20.46 1.02
CA GLU A 261 -1.21 21.24 -0.13
C GLU A 261 -0.05 22.17 0.26
N ASP A 262 0.71 22.64 -0.73
CA ASP A 262 1.87 23.52 -0.51
C ASP A 262 1.49 24.88 0.11
N ASN A 263 0.22 25.27 0.00
CA ASN A 263 -0.33 26.49 0.59
C ASN A 263 -0.78 26.32 2.06
N GLY A 264 -0.68 25.11 2.62
CA GLY A 264 -1.14 24.82 3.99
C GLY A 264 -2.55 24.25 4.09
N GLU A 265 -3.24 24.03 2.98
CA GLU A 265 -4.59 23.48 2.98
C GLU A 265 -4.59 21.98 3.28
N LEU A 266 -5.47 21.55 4.18
CA LEU A 266 -5.65 20.14 4.51
C LEU A 266 -6.39 19.41 3.39
N ILE A 267 -5.85 18.27 2.98
CA ILE A 267 -6.46 17.36 2.02
C ILE A 267 -6.89 16.10 2.79
N ILE A 268 -8.15 15.70 2.63
CA ILE A 268 -8.69 14.48 3.26
C ILE A 268 -8.96 13.46 2.17
N SER A 269 -8.41 12.26 2.32
CA SER A 269 -8.60 11.15 1.39
C SER A 269 -10.09 10.81 1.21
N ASP A 270 -10.49 10.46 0.00
CA ASP A 270 -11.85 10.05 -0.32
C ASP A 270 -12.21 8.68 0.27
N ILE A 271 -11.19 7.83 0.52
CA ILE A 271 -11.40 6.53 1.15
C ILE A 271 -11.37 6.60 2.69
N ALA A 272 -11.08 7.78 3.26
CA ALA A 272 -11.13 7.97 4.71
C ALA A 272 -12.56 8.01 5.22
N HIS A 273 -12.85 7.26 6.29
CA HIS A 273 -14.15 7.30 6.96
C HIS A 273 -14.37 8.67 7.62
N LYS A 274 -15.13 9.55 6.96
CA LYS A 274 -15.24 10.98 7.30
C LYS A 274 -15.71 11.23 8.74
N GLU A 275 -16.63 10.42 9.26
CA GLU A 275 -17.11 10.56 10.64
C GLU A 275 -16.02 10.24 11.67
N SER A 276 -15.16 9.24 11.41
CA SER A 276 -14.01 8.95 12.29
C SER A 276 -13.01 10.09 12.24
N VAL A 277 -12.69 10.59 11.05
CA VAL A 277 -11.79 11.74 10.84
C VAL A 277 -12.29 12.96 11.62
N ARG A 278 -13.59 13.24 11.55
CA ARG A 278 -14.24 14.31 12.32
C ARG A 278 -14.07 14.11 13.84
N ARG A 279 -14.38 12.91 14.35
CA ARG A 279 -14.24 12.58 15.78
C ARG A 279 -12.79 12.59 16.27
N MET A 280 -11.83 12.43 15.37
CA MET A 280 -10.39 12.52 15.65
C MET A 280 -9.85 13.96 15.70
N GLY A 281 -10.73 14.96 15.52
CA GLY A 281 -10.42 16.37 15.72
C GLY A 281 -10.17 17.17 14.43
N ILE A 282 -10.55 16.65 13.27
CA ILE A 282 -10.45 17.35 11.99
C ILE A 282 -11.81 17.95 11.63
N ASP A 283 -11.86 19.24 11.35
CA ASP A 283 -13.06 19.85 10.77
C ASP A 283 -13.16 19.45 9.29
N ILE A 284 -14.18 18.66 8.96
CA ILE A 284 -14.46 18.18 7.60
C ILE A 284 -15.41 19.10 6.83
N ASN A 285 -16.04 20.07 7.51
CA ASN A 285 -17.06 20.94 6.93
C ASN A 285 -16.48 22.29 6.48
N HIS A 286 -15.33 22.67 7.03
CA HIS A 286 -14.67 23.94 6.71
C HIS A 286 -13.27 23.72 6.15
N LEU A 287 -12.80 24.72 5.41
CA LEU A 287 -11.43 24.74 4.89
C LEU A 287 -10.44 24.90 6.05
N VAL A 288 -9.64 23.87 6.31
CA VAL A 288 -8.57 23.93 7.31
C VAL A 288 -7.26 24.36 6.64
N ARG A 289 -6.67 25.46 7.13
CA ARG A 289 -5.34 25.93 6.71
C ARG A 289 -4.39 25.97 7.90
N VAL A 290 -3.24 25.30 7.76
CA VAL A 290 -2.28 25.09 8.86
C VAL A 290 -1.04 25.99 8.81
N GLY A 291 -1.16 27.13 8.12
CA GLY A 291 -0.08 28.07 7.90
C GLY A 291 0.81 27.69 6.71
N ARG A 292 1.98 28.32 6.59
CA ARG A 292 2.90 28.12 5.45
C ARG A 292 3.92 27.04 5.74
N PHE A 293 4.29 26.30 4.69
CA PHE A 293 5.42 25.38 4.68
C PHE A 293 6.67 26.02 4.07
N SER A 294 7.85 25.61 4.55
CA SER A 294 9.14 25.97 3.97
C SER A 294 9.34 25.33 2.58
N GLY A 295 10.42 25.73 1.88
CA GLY A 295 10.78 25.11 0.60
C GLY A 295 11.06 23.60 0.73
N GLY A 296 11.80 23.19 1.78
CA GLY A 296 12.08 21.78 2.04
C GLY A 296 10.85 20.98 2.45
N GLN A 297 9.98 21.55 3.29
CA GLN A 297 8.72 20.88 3.68
C GLN A 297 7.82 20.63 2.47
N LYS A 298 7.71 21.59 1.54
CA LYS A 298 6.96 21.41 0.29
C LYS A 298 7.51 20.28 -0.57
N PHE A 299 8.84 20.17 -0.67
CA PHE A 299 9.49 19.07 -1.39
C PHE A 299 9.08 17.70 -0.81
N PHE A 300 9.10 17.53 0.51
CA PHE A 300 8.68 16.28 1.13
C PHE A 300 7.15 16.07 1.04
N LEU A 301 6.34 17.12 1.16
CA LEU A 301 4.88 17.02 1.02
C LEU A 301 4.47 16.58 -0.39
N ALA A 302 5.21 17.00 -1.42
CA ALA A 302 5.01 16.52 -2.78
C ALA A 302 5.29 15.00 -2.92
N HIS A 303 6.22 14.45 -2.14
CA HIS A 303 6.39 13.00 -2.03
C HIS A 303 5.21 12.36 -1.31
N HIS A 304 4.82 12.90 -0.15
CA HIS A 304 3.70 12.40 0.64
C HIS A 304 2.41 12.31 -0.19
N ARG A 305 2.04 13.39 -0.89
CA ARG A 305 0.86 13.42 -1.78
C ARG A 305 0.89 12.38 -2.91
N ARG A 306 2.07 12.04 -3.44
CA ARG A 306 2.20 11.08 -4.56
C ARG A 306 2.31 9.61 -4.11
N ALA A 307 2.92 9.37 -2.96
CA ALA A 307 3.40 8.04 -2.58
C ALA A 307 2.76 7.46 -1.32
N VAL A 308 2.20 8.31 -0.44
CA VAL A 308 1.62 7.93 0.86
C VAL A 308 0.12 8.22 0.89
N PHE A 309 -0.30 9.41 0.44
CA PHE A 309 -1.70 9.84 0.45
C PHE A 309 -2.58 8.88 -0.36
N LEU A 310 -3.66 8.42 0.27
CA LEU A 310 -4.60 7.48 -0.32
C LEU A 310 -5.62 8.21 -1.20
N GLN A 311 -5.82 7.76 -2.43
CA GLN A 311 -6.81 8.32 -3.36
C GLN A 311 -7.67 7.21 -3.94
N ALA A 312 -8.97 7.47 -4.10
CA ALA A 312 -9.85 6.57 -4.83
C ALA A 312 -9.46 6.61 -6.32
N GLY A 313 -9.20 5.44 -6.92
CA GLY A 313 -9.00 5.34 -8.37
C GLY A 313 -10.24 5.87 -9.09
N SER A 314 -10.10 6.98 -9.84
CA SER A 314 -11.18 7.47 -10.68
C SER A 314 -11.36 6.52 -11.86
N ILE A 315 -12.42 5.72 -11.81
CA ILE A 315 -12.91 4.96 -12.96
C ILE A 315 -13.34 5.97 -14.02
N LYS A 316 -12.51 6.17 -15.04
CA LYS A 316 -12.92 6.73 -16.34
C LYS A 316 -12.78 5.66 -17.41
#